data_AF-A0A1V5FMI7-F1
#
_entry.id   AF-A0A1V5FMI7-F1
#
_cell.length_a   1.000
_cell.length_b   1.000
_cell.length_c   1.000
_cell.angle_alpha   90.00
_cell.angle_beta   90.00
_cell.angle_gamma   90.00
#
_symmetry.space_group_name_H-M   'P 1'
#
loop_
_entity.id
_entity.type
_entity.pdbx_description
1 polymer ?
#
loop_
_entity_poly.entity_id
_entity_poly.type
_entity_poly.pdbx_seq_one_letter_code
_entity_poly.pdbx_strand_id
1 'polypeptide(L)'
;MTRNSPKSPLTRLRVAVATVILGILFGLLYLVQTRKVAFFEVTSQSMAPTLQEGERFLMFTPSQYRVGDIVVFSLPETPETHTVKRIIAEGPATVEVRDGLIRVNGRPAPPPQGDAPPIPGLNADWTVQPGEVFLAGDNRDDSYDSRDYGPVPIERLQGILWLHPF
;
A
#
# COMPACT_ATOMS: atom_id res chain seq x y z
N MET A 1 -38.99 -48.01 15.41
CA MET A 1 -37.58 -47.67 15.69
C MET A 1 -36.76 -47.90 14.43
N THR A 2 -36.46 -46.85 13.66
CA THR A 2 -35.60 -46.96 12.47
C THR A 2 -34.14 -46.84 12.89
N ARG A 3 -33.40 -47.94 12.76
CA ARG A 3 -31.98 -48.03 13.13
C ARG A 3 -31.16 -47.33 12.04
N ASN A 4 -30.60 -46.16 12.34
CA ASN A 4 -29.69 -45.47 11.42
C ASN A 4 -28.42 -46.31 11.22
N SER A 5 -28.30 -46.94 10.05
CA SER A 5 -27.10 -47.67 9.66
C SER A 5 -25.90 -46.71 9.55
N PRO A 6 -24.72 -47.07 10.08
CA PRO A 6 -23.55 -46.20 10.03
C PRO A 6 -23.13 -45.93 8.58
N LYS A 7 -23.01 -44.64 8.21
CA LYS A 7 -22.54 -44.22 6.87
C LYS A 7 -21.17 -44.84 6.56
N SER A 8 -21.02 -45.36 5.35
CA SER A 8 -19.78 -45.99 4.87
C SER A 8 -18.58 -45.04 4.92
N PRO A 9 -17.34 -45.56 5.08
CA PRO A 9 -16.14 -44.73 5.17
C PRO A 9 -15.94 -43.81 3.96
N LEU A 10 -16.30 -44.28 2.75
CA LEU A 10 -16.27 -43.47 1.52
C LEU A 10 -17.25 -42.29 1.58
N THR A 11 -18.44 -42.47 2.15
CA THR A 11 -19.42 -41.39 2.34
C THR A 11 -18.91 -40.34 3.33
N ARG A 12 -18.24 -40.75 4.41
CA ARG A 12 -17.63 -39.83 5.37
C ARG A 12 -16.50 -39.02 4.73
N LEU A 13 -15.64 -39.67 3.95
CA LEU A 13 -14.55 -39.00 3.22
C LEU A 13 -15.08 -37.99 2.20
N ARG A 14 -16.10 -38.35 1.41
CA ARG A 14 -16.72 -37.43 0.43
C ARG A 14 -17.33 -36.20 1.09
N VAL A 15 -18.02 -36.38 2.22
CA VAL A 15 -18.59 -35.26 2.97
C VAL A 15 -17.48 -34.36 3.51
N ALA A 16 -16.42 -34.94 4.09
CA ALA A 16 -15.29 -34.16 4.59
C ALA A 16 -14.62 -33.34 3.47
N VAL A 17 -14.36 -33.96 2.31
CA VAL A 17 -13.80 -33.27 1.14
C VAL A 17 -14.73 -32.16 0.65
N ALA A 18 -16.03 -32.43 0.52
CA ALA A 18 -17.00 -31.42 0.11
C ALA A 18 -17.08 -30.23 1.09
N THR A 19 -17.01 -30.48 2.39
CA THR A 19 -16.98 -29.42 3.41
C THR A 19 -15.72 -28.57 3.31
N VAL A 20 -14.54 -29.17 3.11
CA VAL A 20 -13.29 -28.42 2.90
C VAL A 20 -13.37 -27.57 1.65
N ILE A 21 -13.85 -28.12 0.54
CA ILE A 21 -14.01 -27.38 -0.72
C ILE A 21 -14.96 -26.20 -0.53
N LEU A 22 -16.11 -26.41 0.11
CA LEU A 22 -17.09 -25.34 0.36
C LEU A 22 -16.49 -24.23 1.25
N GLY A 23 -15.71 -24.59 2.25
CA GLY A 23 -14.99 -23.63 3.10
C GLY A 23 -13.99 -22.77 2.33
N ILE A 24 -13.21 -23.40 1.43
CA ILE A 24 -12.27 -22.68 0.56
C ILE A 24 -13.03 -21.74 -0.38
N LEU A 25 -14.10 -22.21 -1.02
CA LEU A 25 -14.91 -21.41 -1.93
C LEU A 25 -15.54 -20.20 -1.22
N PHE A 26 -16.06 -20.41 0.01
CA PHE A 26 -16.60 -19.32 0.81
C PHE A 26 -15.52 -18.31 1.22
N GLY A 27 -14.33 -18.78 1.60
CA GLY A 27 -13.18 -17.93 1.90
C GLY A 27 -12.73 -17.10 0.69
N LEU A 28 -12.61 -17.72 -0.48
CA LEU A 28 -12.28 -17.03 -1.73
C LEU A 28 -13.36 -16.01 -2.11
N LEU A 29 -14.63 -16.38 -2.02
CA LEU A 29 -15.74 -15.46 -2.27
C LEU A 29 -15.72 -14.27 -1.30
N TYR A 30 -15.45 -14.51 -0.02
CA TYR A 30 -15.29 -13.45 0.98
C TYR A 30 -14.14 -12.50 0.62
N LEU A 31 -12.98 -13.01 0.19
CA LEU A 31 -11.86 -12.18 -0.25
C LEU A 31 -12.23 -11.32 -1.46
N VAL A 32 -12.89 -11.91 -2.46
CA VAL A 32 -13.38 -11.19 -3.66
C VAL A 32 -14.39 -10.11 -3.27
N GLN A 33 -15.34 -10.43 -2.39
CA GLN A 33 -16.40 -9.50 -1.98
C GLN A 33 -15.87 -8.33 -1.14
N THR A 34 -14.80 -8.54 -0.36
CA THR A 34 -14.26 -7.49 0.51
C THR A 34 -13.31 -6.53 -0.19
N ARG A 35 -12.97 -6.77 -1.47
CA ARG A 35 -11.99 -5.97 -2.25
C ARG A 35 -10.65 -5.74 -1.54
N LYS A 36 -10.32 -6.59 -0.56
CA LYS A 36 -9.09 -6.49 0.23
C LYS A 36 -7.85 -6.86 -0.54
N VAL A 37 -8.01 -7.43 -1.75
CA VAL A 37 -6.92 -7.82 -2.63
C VAL A 37 -7.29 -7.41 -4.05
N ALA A 38 -6.37 -6.75 -4.75
CA ALA A 38 -6.51 -6.37 -6.15
C ALA A 38 -5.16 -6.48 -6.89
N PHE A 39 -5.20 -6.60 -8.21
CA PHE A 39 -4.02 -6.41 -9.04
C PHE A 39 -3.86 -4.92 -9.35
N PHE A 40 -2.63 -4.43 -9.21
CA PHE A 40 -2.26 -3.05 -9.49
C PHE A 40 -1.13 -3.00 -10.52
N GLU A 41 -1.26 -2.18 -11.54
CA GLU A 41 -0.21 -1.93 -12.54
C GLU A 41 0.40 -0.54 -12.29
N VAL A 42 1.73 -0.48 -12.20
CA VAL A 42 2.46 0.77 -12.00
C VAL A 42 2.47 1.57 -13.30
N THR A 43 1.89 2.76 -13.30
CA THR A 43 1.72 3.59 -14.51
C THR A 43 2.68 4.78 -14.61
N SER A 44 3.70 4.85 -13.75
CA SER A 44 4.66 5.97 -13.75
C SER A 44 6.04 5.57 -13.21
N GLN A 45 7.06 6.36 -13.52
CA GLN A 45 8.44 6.20 -13.05
C GLN A 45 8.69 6.82 -11.66
N SER A 46 7.68 7.40 -11.00
CA SER A 46 7.84 8.11 -9.72
C SER A 46 8.34 7.24 -8.56
N MET A 47 8.29 5.92 -8.71
CA MET A 47 8.77 4.95 -7.73
C MET A 47 10.03 4.21 -8.21
N ALA A 48 10.61 4.57 -9.36
CA ALA A 48 11.87 3.99 -9.80
C ALA A 48 13.02 4.35 -8.83
N PRO A 49 14.04 3.47 -8.66
CA PRO A 49 14.16 2.14 -9.24
C PRO A 49 13.38 1.05 -8.49
N THR A 50 12.73 1.37 -7.37
CA THR A 50 12.00 0.42 -6.52
C THR A 50 10.86 -0.28 -7.26
N LEU A 51 10.08 0.47 -8.03
CA LEU A 51 9.01 -0.04 -8.89
C LEU A 51 9.16 0.55 -10.29
N GLN A 52 9.07 -0.30 -11.31
CA GLN A 52 9.15 0.11 -12.71
C GLN A 52 7.75 0.23 -13.33
N GLU A 53 7.60 1.16 -14.26
CA GLU A 53 6.38 1.28 -15.06
C GLU A 53 6.08 -0.02 -15.82
N GLY A 54 4.80 -0.41 -15.82
CA GLY A 54 4.31 -1.66 -16.39
C GLY A 54 4.42 -2.87 -15.44
N GLU A 55 5.10 -2.75 -14.30
CA GLU A 55 5.11 -3.83 -13.30
C GLU A 55 3.75 -4.00 -12.64
N ARG A 56 3.43 -5.26 -12.31
CA ARG A 56 2.15 -5.64 -11.71
C ARG A 56 2.38 -6.24 -10.34
N PHE A 57 1.66 -5.71 -9.36
CA PHE A 57 1.74 -6.14 -7.98
C PHE A 57 0.36 -6.55 -7.45
N LEU A 58 0.39 -7.38 -6.41
CA LEU A 58 -0.78 -7.57 -5.57
C LEU A 58 -0.83 -6.43 -4.57
N MET A 59 -1.94 -5.70 -4.60
CA MET A 59 -2.31 -4.74 -3.58
C MET A 59 -3.22 -5.42 -2.57
N PHE A 60 -3.03 -5.12 -1.28
CA PHE A 60 -3.99 -5.47 -0.24
C PHE A 60 -4.19 -4.34 0.75
N THR A 61 -5.36 -4.28 1.34
CA THR A 61 -5.70 -3.28 2.36
C THR A 61 -5.29 -3.80 3.74
N PRO A 62 -4.21 -3.27 4.37
CA PRO A 62 -3.80 -3.70 5.69
C PRO A 62 -4.76 -3.16 6.77
N SER A 63 -4.67 -3.68 7.99
CA SER A 63 -5.35 -3.09 9.15
C SER A 63 -4.68 -1.80 9.66
N GLN A 64 -3.40 -1.60 9.33
CA GLN A 64 -2.63 -0.43 9.72
C GLN A 64 -1.55 -0.16 8.66
N TYR A 65 -1.34 1.12 8.35
CA TYR A 65 -0.25 1.60 7.52
C TYR A 65 0.95 2.00 8.38
N ARG A 66 2.15 1.93 7.82
CA ARG A 66 3.40 2.22 8.53
C ARG A 66 4.34 3.05 7.67
N VAL A 67 5.19 3.83 8.33
CA VAL A 67 6.33 4.47 7.67
C VAL A 67 7.16 3.41 6.93
N GLY A 68 7.43 3.67 5.66
CA GLY A 68 8.11 2.76 4.75
C GLY A 68 7.17 1.98 3.82
N ASP A 69 5.87 1.87 4.13
CA ASP A 69 4.93 1.20 3.24
C ASP A 69 4.83 1.92 1.89
N ILE A 70 4.75 1.14 0.81
CA ILE A 70 4.43 1.64 -0.53
C ILE A 70 2.92 1.51 -0.73
N VAL A 71 2.25 2.65 -0.86
CA VAL A 71 0.79 2.76 -0.80
C VAL A 71 0.21 3.19 -2.13
N VAL A 72 -0.98 2.66 -2.43
CA VAL A 72 -1.82 3.10 -3.55
C VAL A 72 -2.89 4.05 -3.00
N PHE A 73 -3.05 5.21 -3.63
CA PHE A 73 -4.06 6.20 -3.26
C PHE A 73 -4.49 7.03 -4.47
N SER A 74 -5.57 7.79 -4.31
CA SER A 74 -6.02 8.77 -5.31
C SER A 74 -6.11 10.16 -4.69
N LEU A 75 -5.69 11.18 -5.44
CA LEU A 75 -5.83 12.58 -5.05
C LEU A 75 -7.27 13.08 -5.28
N PRO A 76 -7.76 14.07 -4.50
CA PRO A 76 -9.08 14.65 -4.71
C PRO A 76 -9.29 15.21 -6.12
N GLU A 77 -8.23 15.76 -6.71
CA GLU A 77 -8.21 16.40 -8.02
C GLU A 77 -8.28 15.36 -9.15
N THR A 78 -7.80 14.14 -8.89
CA THR A 78 -7.72 13.03 -9.85
C THR A 78 -8.19 11.71 -9.23
N PRO A 79 -9.48 11.59 -8.85
CA PRO A 79 -9.98 10.44 -8.10
C PRO A 79 -9.90 9.12 -8.88
N GLU A 80 -10.00 9.18 -10.21
CA GLU A 80 -9.90 8.04 -11.13
C GLU A 80 -8.46 7.59 -11.38
N THR A 81 -7.47 8.39 -10.95
CA THR A 81 -6.06 8.08 -11.14
C THR A 81 -5.45 7.59 -9.84
N HIS A 82 -5.07 6.31 -9.84
CA HIS A 82 -4.32 5.73 -8.74
C HIS A 82 -2.84 6.06 -8.90
N THR A 83 -2.22 6.51 -7.82
CA THR A 83 -0.79 6.79 -7.74
C THR A 83 -0.17 5.98 -6.63
N VAL A 84 1.14 5.75 -6.75
CA VAL A 84 1.93 4.95 -5.82
C VAL A 84 3.01 5.81 -5.22
N LYS A 85 3.14 5.83 -3.89
CA LYS A 85 4.16 6.56 -3.15
C LYS A 85 4.56 5.81 -1.89
N ARG A 86 5.69 6.17 -1.28
CA ARG A 86 6.12 5.64 0.02
C ARG A 86 5.69 6.55 1.16
N ILE A 87 5.21 5.97 2.26
CA ILE A 87 4.99 6.71 3.50
C ILE A 87 6.34 7.11 4.09
N ILE A 88 6.61 8.40 4.17
CA ILE A 88 7.81 8.98 4.77
C ILE A 88 7.57 9.37 6.22
N ALA A 89 6.37 9.87 6.53
CA ALA A 89 5.97 10.24 7.89
C ALA A 89 4.50 9.91 8.11
N GLU A 90 4.17 9.56 9.35
CA GLU A 90 2.80 9.43 9.86
C GLU A 90 2.63 10.44 10.99
N GLY A 91 1.48 11.12 11.01
CA GLY A 91 1.22 12.15 12.01
C GLY A 91 1.00 11.58 13.42
N PRO A 92 1.35 12.33 14.47
CA PRO A 92 1.87 13.70 14.44
C PRO A 92 3.38 13.77 14.12
N ALA A 93 3.75 14.59 13.14
CA ALA A 93 5.15 14.80 12.76
C ALA A 93 5.38 16.16 12.08
N THR A 94 6.61 16.66 12.12
CA THR A 94 7.07 17.75 11.24
C THR A 94 7.95 17.19 10.13
N VAL A 95 7.77 17.72 8.92
CA VAL A 95 8.56 17.37 7.74
C VAL A 95 9.20 18.63 7.20
N GLU A 96 10.53 18.63 7.14
CA GLU A 96 11.33 19.72 6.59
C GLU A 96 11.98 19.24 5.30
N VAL A 97 11.81 20.01 4.22
CA VAL A 97 12.46 19.77 2.93
C VAL A 97 13.47 20.89 2.72
N ARG A 98 14.75 20.54 2.55
CA ARG A 98 15.84 21.49 2.29
C ARG A 98 16.70 21.01 1.14
N ASP A 99 16.76 21.78 0.06
CA ASP A 99 17.36 21.35 -1.22
C ASP A 99 16.88 19.95 -1.62
N GLY A 100 15.58 19.67 -1.48
CA GLY A 100 14.98 18.37 -1.78
C GLY A 100 15.31 17.24 -0.80
N LEU A 101 16.18 17.45 0.20
CA LEU A 101 16.42 16.51 1.29
C LEU A 101 15.29 16.58 2.30
N ILE A 102 14.67 15.44 2.57
CA ILE A 102 13.53 15.33 3.49
C ILE A 102 14.04 14.95 4.88
N ARG A 103 13.60 15.67 5.91
CA ARG A 103 13.78 15.36 7.32
C ARG A 103 12.44 15.24 8.01
N VAL A 104 12.28 14.22 8.84
CA VAL A 104 11.10 13.98 9.68
C VAL A 104 11.52 14.17 11.13
N ASN A 105 10.89 15.11 11.84
CA ASN A 105 11.22 15.45 13.23
C ASN A 105 12.74 15.71 13.41
N GLY A 106 13.34 16.46 12.48
CA GLY A 106 14.77 16.81 12.44
C GLY A 106 15.73 15.71 11.98
N ARG A 107 15.25 14.46 11.82
CA ARG A 107 16.07 13.32 11.37
C ARG A 107 15.90 13.11 9.86
N PRO A 108 16.96 12.76 9.11
CA PRO A 108 16.82 12.41 7.69
C PRO A 108 15.76 11.32 7.50
N ALA A 109 14.87 11.50 6.51
CA ALA A 109 13.97 10.46 6.08
C ALA A 109 14.76 9.26 5.54
N PRO A 110 14.23 8.02 5.62
CA PRO A 110 14.84 6.88 4.95
C PRO A 110 15.11 7.19 3.48
N PRO A 111 16.31 6.89 2.97
CA PRO A 111 16.57 7.01 1.54
C PRO A 111 15.66 6.02 0.79
N PRO A 112 15.26 6.35 -0.45
CA PRO A 112 14.66 5.35 -1.32
C PRO A 112 15.66 4.21 -1.60
N GLN A 113 15.20 3.09 -2.19
CA GLN A 113 16.17 2.13 -2.72
C GLN A 113 16.92 2.80 -3.87
N GLY A 114 18.24 2.93 -3.73
CA GLY A 114 19.10 3.63 -4.70
C GLY A 114 19.42 5.08 -4.33
N ASP A 115 20.25 5.71 -5.16
CA ASP A 115 20.59 7.12 -5.02
C ASP A 115 19.48 7.96 -5.65
N ALA A 116 18.80 8.77 -4.82
CA ALA A 116 17.92 9.82 -5.32
C ALA A 116 18.60 11.17 -5.08
N PRO A 117 19.05 11.87 -6.14
CA PRO A 117 19.71 13.14 -5.97
C PRO A 117 18.75 14.16 -5.32
N PRO A 118 19.28 15.06 -4.46
CA PRO A 118 18.51 16.19 -3.97
C PRO A 118 18.00 17.04 -5.15
N ILE A 119 16.84 17.68 -5.00
CA ILE A 119 16.33 18.70 -5.92
C ILE A 119 16.77 20.07 -5.40
N PRO A 120 17.79 20.70 -6.00
CA PRO A 120 18.31 21.98 -5.50
C PRO A 120 17.22 23.07 -5.50
N GLY A 121 17.18 23.87 -4.43
CA GLY A 121 16.21 24.97 -4.31
C GLY A 121 14.81 24.59 -3.86
N LEU A 122 14.46 23.28 -3.81
CA LEU A 122 13.18 22.83 -3.25
C LEU A 122 13.23 22.92 -1.71
N ASN A 123 12.49 23.88 -1.17
CA ASN A 123 12.40 24.12 0.27
C ASN A 123 10.94 24.26 0.69
N ALA A 124 10.51 23.45 1.66
CA ALA A 124 9.14 23.46 2.18
C ALA A 124 9.12 22.89 3.61
N ASP A 125 8.16 23.33 4.42
CA ASP A 125 7.90 22.79 5.75
C ASP A 125 6.45 22.38 5.86
N TRP A 126 6.22 21.17 6.37
CA TRP A 126 4.90 20.58 6.52
C TRP A 126 4.70 20.07 7.94
N THR A 127 3.48 20.21 8.44
CA THR A 127 3.03 19.52 9.66
C THR A 127 2.06 18.42 9.25
N VAL A 128 2.36 17.19 9.65
CA VAL A 128 1.52 16.02 9.40
C VAL A 128 0.63 15.82 10.62
N GLN A 129 -0.68 16.00 10.47
CA GLN A 129 -1.64 15.87 11.56
C GLN A 129 -1.93 14.40 11.88
N PRO A 130 -2.42 14.08 13.10
CA PRO A 130 -2.92 12.74 13.39
C PRO A 130 -3.96 12.29 12.34
N GLY A 131 -3.79 11.09 11.78
CA GLY A 131 -4.63 10.58 10.68
C GLY A 131 -4.13 10.95 9.28
N GLU A 132 -3.03 11.69 9.16
CA GLU A 132 -2.39 12.02 7.88
C GLU A 132 -1.03 11.32 7.72
N VAL A 133 -0.61 11.20 6.46
CA VAL A 133 0.70 10.71 6.06
C VAL A 133 1.38 11.68 5.11
N PHE A 134 2.69 11.77 5.18
CA PHE A 134 3.51 12.44 4.17
C PHE A 134 4.07 11.40 3.21
N LEU A 135 3.77 11.57 1.92
CA LEU A 135 4.08 10.59 0.87
C LEU A 135 5.16 11.14 -0.06
N ALA A 136 6.16 10.34 -0.39
CA ALA A 136 7.15 10.70 -1.39
C ALA A 136 7.38 9.56 -2.39
N GLY A 137 7.67 9.92 -3.63
CA GLY A 137 8.19 8.97 -4.61
C GLY A 137 9.59 8.55 -4.24
N ASP A 138 9.96 7.33 -4.63
CA ASP A 138 11.35 6.91 -4.53
C ASP A 138 12.22 7.59 -5.59
N ASN A 139 11.64 7.90 -6.75
CA ASN A 139 12.27 8.73 -7.76
C ASN A 139 12.06 10.20 -7.41
N ARG A 140 12.96 10.77 -6.60
CA ARG A 140 12.72 12.08 -5.96
C ARG A 140 12.65 13.23 -6.95
N ASP A 141 13.37 13.19 -8.06
CA ASP A 141 13.40 14.22 -9.09
C ASP A 141 12.19 14.17 -10.04
N ASP A 142 11.59 13.00 -10.24
CA ASP A 142 10.44 12.76 -11.13
C ASP A 142 9.21 12.25 -10.37
N SER A 143 8.86 12.92 -9.27
CA SER A 143 7.70 12.56 -8.46
C SER A 143 6.92 13.78 -8.02
N TYR A 144 5.68 13.87 -8.51
CA TYR A 144 4.64 14.73 -7.96
C TYR A 144 4.05 14.08 -6.70
N ASP A 145 4.39 14.62 -5.52
CA ASP A 145 4.07 14.01 -4.23
C ASP A 145 3.77 15.03 -3.10
N SER A 146 3.80 14.61 -1.83
CA SER A 146 3.47 15.51 -0.71
C SER A 146 4.38 16.73 -0.60
N ARG A 147 5.52 16.75 -1.30
CA ARG A 147 6.33 17.97 -1.45
C ARG A 147 5.60 19.06 -2.24
N ASP A 148 4.70 18.67 -3.14
CA ASP A 148 3.91 19.55 -4.00
C ASP A 148 2.50 19.81 -3.45
N TYR A 149 1.82 18.75 -2.96
CA TYR A 149 0.41 18.84 -2.52
C TYR A 149 0.20 18.69 -1.01
N GLY A 150 1.25 18.45 -0.23
CA GLY A 150 1.18 18.31 1.23
C GLY A 150 0.73 16.93 1.73
N PRO A 151 0.49 16.78 3.05
CA PRO A 151 0.05 15.54 3.67
C PRO A 151 -1.29 15.01 3.14
N VAL A 152 -1.48 13.70 3.21
CA VAL A 152 -2.67 12.99 2.71
C VAL A 152 -3.38 12.26 3.85
N PRO A 153 -4.71 12.36 4.00
CA PRO A 153 -5.46 11.58 4.97
C PRO A 153 -5.33 10.07 4.71
N ILE A 154 -5.12 9.29 5.78
CA ILE A 154 -4.95 7.83 5.72
C ILE A 154 -6.17 7.14 5.08
N GLU A 155 -7.36 7.72 5.21
CA GLU A 155 -8.60 7.19 4.63
C GLU A 155 -8.60 7.20 3.10
N ARG A 156 -7.69 7.97 2.47
CA ARG A 156 -7.51 7.96 1.01
C ARG A 156 -6.61 6.83 0.51
N LEU A 157 -5.91 6.15 1.42
CA LEU A 157 -5.06 5.02 1.08
C LEU A 157 -5.92 3.78 0.84
N GLN A 158 -5.72 3.14 -0.31
CA GLN A 158 -6.52 1.98 -0.76
C GLN A 158 -5.88 0.66 -0.35
N GLY A 159 -4.56 0.62 -0.30
CA GLY A 159 -3.81 -0.54 0.13
C GLY A 159 -2.31 -0.36 -0.05
N ILE A 160 -1.58 -1.43 0.22
CA ILE A 160 -0.13 -1.48 0.10
C ILE A 160 0.29 -2.50 -0.96
N LEU A 161 1.34 -2.18 -1.69
CA LEU A 161 2.01 -3.11 -2.60
C LEU A 161 3.05 -3.89 -1.78
N TRP A 162 2.73 -5.13 -1.40
CA TRP A 162 3.71 -5.99 -0.75
C TRP A 162 4.40 -6.82 -1.80
N LEU A 163 5.69 -6.53 -2.00
CA LEU A 163 6.75 -7.41 -2.48
C LEU A 163 8.04 -6.57 -2.64
N HIS A 164 8.67 -6.15 -1.54
CA HIS A 164 10.12 -5.97 -1.55
C HIS A 164 10.69 -6.13 -0.13
N PRO A 165 11.42 -7.23 0.19
CA PRO A 165 12.36 -7.19 1.31
C PRO A 165 13.53 -6.28 0.89
N PHE A 166 13.88 -5.36 1.79
CA PHE A 166 15.01 -4.40 1.76
C PHE A 166 16.00 -4.50 0.60
#